data_AF-A0AAU6HHF1-F1
#
_entry.id   AF-A0AAU6HHF1-F1
#
_cell.length_a   1.000
_cell.length_b   1.000
_cell.length_c   1.000
_cell.angle_alpha   90.00
_cell.angle_beta   90.00
_cell.angle_gamma   90.00
#
_symmetry.space_group_name_H-M   'P 1'
#
loop_
_entity.id
_entity.type
_entity.pdbx_description
1 polymer ?
#
loop_
_entity_poly.entity_id
_entity_poly.type
_entity_poly.pdbx_seq_one_letter_code
_entity_poly.pdbx_strand_id
1 'polypeptide(L)'
;MFPKPKTGLAGAFALCVLSGALSGAVVAGPVQAADGDDSLAPYEAHIVARAGVVLRTGPSNEYRAVGSKGYGAVVGIVCRLNGQKIEGNRVWYKLSDSSYVWSSERHIVRVGEEPPRWC
;
A
#
# COMPACT_ATOMS: atom_id res chain seq x y z
N MET A 1 35.45 -1.84 -37.46
CA MET A 1 35.57 -1.08 -38.73
C MET A 1 34.63 0.12 -38.64
N PHE A 2 35.14 1.26 -38.15
CA PHE A 2 34.43 2.54 -38.22
C PHE A 2 34.66 3.16 -39.61
N PRO A 3 33.62 3.72 -40.23
CA PRO A 3 33.77 4.97 -40.95
C PRO A 3 33.00 6.10 -40.24
N LYS A 4 33.74 7.19 -40.01
CA LYS A 4 33.32 8.51 -39.53
C LYS A 4 32.66 9.31 -40.70
N PRO A 5 32.58 10.66 -40.64
CA PRO A 5 31.58 11.50 -39.99
C PRO A 5 30.94 12.49 -40.99
N LYS A 6 29.95 13.30 -40.58
CA LYS A 6 29.63 14.55 -41.29
C LYS A 6 29.82 15.74 -40.35
N THR A 7 30.93 16.41 -40.60
CA THR A 7 31.39 17.67 -40.04
C THR A 7 30.63 18.83 -40.70
N GLY A 8 30.04 19.71 -39.90
CA GLY A 8 29.92 21.15 -40.19
C GLY A 8 30.44 21.87 -38.95
N LEU A 9 31.59 22.57 -38.96
CA LEU A 9 31.88 23.87 -39.58
C LEU A 9 30.93 24.96 -39.02
N ALA A 10 31.33 26.10 -38.47
CA ALA A 10 32.56 26.66 -37.89
C ALA A 10 32.14 28.00 -37.22
N GLY A 11 32.94 28.51 -36.28
CA GLY A 11 32.81 29.87 -35.73
C GLY A 11 33.17 29.90 -34.24
N ALA A 12 34.45 29.87 -33.86
CA ALA A 12 35.42 30.98 -33.82
C ALA A 12 35.14 32.01 -32.70
N PHE A 13 35.91 31.85 -31.61
CA PHE A 13 36.54 32.87 -30.75
C PHE A 13 35.83 34.21 -30.49
N ALA A 14 35.45 34.42 -29.22
CA ALA A 14 35.69 35.69 -28.52
C ALA A 14 35.67 35.46 -27.00
N LEU A 15 36.86 35.51 -26.37
CA LEU A 15 36.98 35.77 -24.94
C LEU A 15 36.63 37.24 -24.68
N CYS A 16 35.66 37.50 -23.80
CA CYS A 16 35.63 38.71 -22.98
C CYS A 16 34.98 38.37 -21.63
N VAL A 17 35.81 38.46 -20.59
CA VAL A 17 35.45 38.30 -19.18
C VAL A 17 34.72 39.56 -18.73
N LEU A 18 33.47 39.45 -18.29
CA LEU A 18 32.84 40.40 -17.37
C LEU A 18 31.88 39.67 -16.44
N SER A 19 32.15 39.82 -15.15
CA SER A 19 31.43 39.28 -14.01
C SER A 19 29.92 39.46 -14.10
N GLY A 20 29.20 38.35 -13.91
CA GLY A 20 27.77 38.35 -13.66
C GLY A 20 27.44 37.19 -12.75
N ALA A 21 27.39 37.44 -11.44
CA ALA A 21 26.80 36.52 -10.48
C ALA A 21 25.30 36.40 -10.77
N LEU A 22 24.91 35.43 -11.60
CA LEU A 22 23.54 34.96 -11.64
C LEU A 22 23.45 33.77 -10.70
N SER A 23 23.00 34.07 -9.48
CA SER A 23 22.47 33.10 -8.54
C SER A 23 21.39 32.27 -9.24
N GLY A 24 21.79 31.12 -9.80
CA GLY A 24 20.88 30.10 -10.24
C GLY A 24 20.25 29.46 -9.01
N ALA A 25 19.13 29.99 -8.55
CA ALA A 25 18.28 29.27 -7.62
C ALA A 25 17.79 28.02 -8.36
N VAL A 26 18.34 26.85 -8.01
CA VAL A 26 17.67 25.60 -8.30
C VAL A 26 16.37 25.67 -7.51
N VAL A 27 15.28 26.06 -8.17
CA VAL A 27 13.96 25.75 -7.62
C VAL A 27 13.86 24.24 -7.77
N ALA A 28 14.28 23.53 -6.73
CA ALA A 28 13.81 22.19 -6.46
C ALA A 28 12.30 22.35 -6.31
N GLY A 29 11.58 22.27 -7.43
CA GLY A 29 10.13 22.14 -7.40
C GLY A 29 9.85 20.93 -6.52
N PRO A 30 8.94 21.04 -5.53
CA PRO A 30 8.52 19.85 -4.83
C PRO A 30 8.04 18.86 -5.89
N VAL A 31 8.68 17.70 -5.97
CA VAL A 31 8.07 16.55 -6.64
C VAL A 31 6.76 16.37 -5.89
N GLN A 32 5.65 16.65 -6.55
CA GLN A 32 4.35 16.33 -5.99
C GLN A 32 4.34 14.81 -5.95
N ALA A 33 4.62 14.25 -4.77
CA ALA A 33 4.22 12.90 -4.46
C ALA A 33 2.72 12.85 -4.69
N ALA A 34 2.34 12.21 -5.79
CA ALA A 34 0.97 11.78 -5.99
C ALA A 34 0.71 10.68 -4.98
N ASP A 35 0.42 11.04 -3.73
CA ASP A 35 -0.17 10.10 -2.79
C ASP A 35 -1.66 10.11 -3.09
N GLY A 36 -2.04 9.25 -4.04
CA GLY A 36 -3.43 8.94 -4.30
C GLY A 36 -4.09 8.48 -3.01
N ASP A 37 -5.19 9.13 -2.65
CA ASP A 37 -6.18 8.61 -1.70
C ASP A 37 -6.90 7.41 -2.34
N ASP A 38 -6.15 6.36 -2.65
CA ASP A 38 -6.70 5.01 -2.59
C ASP A 38 -6.74 4.71 -1.10
N SER A 39 -7.94 4.61 -0.52
CA SER A 39 -8.12 4.32 0.90
C SER A 39 -7.59 2.92 1.25
N LEU A 40 -6.28 2.77 1.32
CA LEU A 40 -5.60 1.61 1.85
C LEU A 40 -6.09 1.45 3.28
N ALA A 41 -6.46 0.23 3.67
CA ALA A 41 -6.88 -0.01 5.03
C ALA A 41 -5.76 0.46 5.98
N PRO A 42 -6.10 1.13 7.10
CA PRO A 42 -5.09 1.71 7.98
C PRO A 42 -4.22 0.66 8.68
N TYR A 43 -4.62 -0.60 8.65
CA TYR A 43 -3.89 -1.71 9.26
C TYR A 43 -3.70 -2.83 8.24
N GLU A 44 -2.50 -3.39 8.20
CA GLU A 44 -2.16 -4.55 7.36
C GLU A 44 -2.11 -5.83 8.19
N ALA A 45 -2.44 -6.97 7.58
CA ALA A 45 -2.31 -8.26 8.23
C ALA A 45 -2.10 -9.41 7.25
N HIS A 46 -1.53 -10.51 7.74
CA HIS A 46 -1.26 -11.73 6.99
C HIS A 46 -2.18 -12.87 7.43
N ILE A 47 -2.71 -13.63 6.48
CA ILE A 47 -3.45 -14.86 6.76
C ILE A 47 -2.46 -15.97 7.16
N VAL A 48 -2.61 -16.51 8.37
CA VAL A 48 -1.74 -17.57 8.90
C VAL A 48 -2.41 -18.93 9.02
N ALA A 49 -3.74 -19.00 8.83
CA ALA A 49 -4.44 -20.27 8.77
C ALA A 49 -4.00 -21.08 7.53
N ARG A 50 -3.49 -22.30 7.75
CA ARG A 50 -2.97 -23.17 6.67
C ARG A 50 -4.05 -23.53 5.64
N ALA A 51 -5.29 -23.72 6.09
CA ALA A 51 -6.45 -23.95 5.23
C ALA A 51 -6.98 -22.68 4.55
N GLY A 52 -6.38 -21.51 4.82
CA GLY A 52 -6.93 -20.21 4.46
C GLY A 52 -8.07 -19.80 5.39
N VAL A 53 -8.72 -18.69 5.03
CA VAL A 53 -9.89 -18.14 5.73
C VAL A 53 -11.05 -18.00 4.79
N VAL A 54 -12.25 -18.30 5.29
CA VAL A 54 -13.51 -18.03 4.60
C VAL A 54 -13.96 -16.61 4.93
N LEU A 55 -14.18 -15.81 3.89
CA LEU A 55 -14.69 -14.45 4.00
C LEU A 55 -16.21 -14.48 4.10
N ARG A 56 -16.77 -13.75 5.06
CA ARG A 56 -18.21 -13.77 5.35
C ARG A 56 -18.83 -12.38 5.34
N THR A 57 -20.14 -12.30 5.13
CA THR A 57 -20.89 -11.02 5.18
C THR A 57 -21.12 -10.50 6.59
N GLY A 58 -20.83 -11.29 7.63
CA GLY A 58 -20.95 -10.88 9.04
C GLY A 58 -19.99 -11.63 9.96
N PRO A 59 -19.86 -11.20 11.23
CA PRO A 59 -18.85 -11.67 12.19
C PRO A 59 -19.29 -12.98 12.89
N SER A 60 -19.77 -13.96 12.12
CA SER A 60 -20.19 -15.28 12.59
C SER A 60 -20.19 -16.27 11.43
N ASN A 61 -20.02 -17.56 11.73
CA ASN A 61 -20.10 -18.64 10.76
C ASN A 61 -21.51 -18.87 10.19
N GLU A 62 -22.54 -18.29 10.81
CA GLU A 62 -23.92 -18.30 10.31
C GLU A 62 -24.12 -17.36 9.11
N TYR A 63 -23.24 -16.36 8.93
CA TYR A 63 -23.31 -15.46 7.79
C TYR A 63 -22.79 -16.14 6.52
N ARG A 64 -23.41 -15.81 5.39
CA ARG A 64 -23.04 -16.33 4.08
C ARG A 64 -21.55 -16.15 3.79
N ALA A 65 -20.93 -17.24 3.33
CA ALA A 65 -19.59 -17.21 2.76
C ALA A 65 -19.61 -16.55 1.37
N VAL A 66 -18.68 -15.63 1.13
CA VAL A 66 -18.61 -14.84 -0.11
C VAL A 66 -17.26 -14.96 -0.81
N GLY A 67 -16.33 -15.69 -0.23
CA GLY A 67 -15.02 -15.94 -0.83
C GLY A 67 -14.06 -16.52 0.19
N SER A 68 -12.78 -16.54 -0.18
CA SER A 68 -11.72 -17.01 0.69
C SER A 68 -10.40 -16.31 0.42
N LYS A 69 -9.53 -16.27 1.42
CA LYS A 69 -8.12 -15.87 1.29
C LYS A 69 -7.23 -17.01 1.71
N GLY A 70 -6.24 -17.32 0.88
CA GLY A 70 -5.28 -18.38 1.15
C GLY A 70 -4.27 -17.99 2.22
N TYR A 71 -3.54 -18.99 2.72
CA TYR A 71 -2.38 -18.78 3.58
C TYR A 71 -1.36 -17.81 2.93
N GLY A 72 -0.78 -16.92 3.72
CA GLY A 72 0.20 -15.92 3.26
C GLY A 72 -0.41 -14.71 2.54
N ALA A 73 -1.71 -14.71 2.27
CA ALA A 73 -2.38 -13.54 1.70
C ALA A 73 -2.24 -12.34 2.64
N VAL A 74 -1.98 -11.17 2.05
CA VAL A 74 -1.98 -9.88 2.74
C VAL A 74 -3.37 -9.27 2.59
N VAL A 75 -3.94 -8.80 3.70
CA VAL A 75 -5.25 -8.17 3.76
C VAL A 75 -5.17 -6.87 4.54
N GLY A 76 -5.97 -5.89 4.13
CA GLY A 76 -6.18 -4.68 4.90
C GLY A 76 -7.31 -4.85 5.91
N ILE A 77 -7.14 -4.32 7.12
CA ILE A 77 -8.13 -4.29 8.19
C ILE A 77 -8.62 -2.85 8.40
N VAL A 78 -9.94 -2.68 8.47
CA VAL A 78 -10.61 -1.39 8.70
C VAL A 78 -10.83 -1.14 10.19
N CYS A 79 -11.41 -2.13 10.88
CA CYS A 79 -11.70 -2.08 12.30
C CYS A 79 -11.97 -3.49 12.84
N ARG A 80 -12.05 -3.62 14.18
CA ARG A 80 -12.38 -4.86 14.88
C ARG A 80 -13.67 -4.75 15.70
N LEU A 81 -14.36 -5.88 15.91
CA LEU A 81 -15.50 -5.95 16.82
C LEU A 81 -15.70 -7.33 17.44
N ASN A 82 -16.65 -7.44 18.38
CA ASN A 82 -17.04 -8.71 18.99
C ASN A 82 -18.15 -9.40 18.18
N GLY A 83 -17.90 -10.64 17.78
CA GLY A 83 -18.84 -11.50 17.05
C GLY A 83 -18.96 -12.88 17.69
N GLN A 84 -19.26 -13.90 16.89
CA GLN A 84 -19.31 -15.28 17.35
C GLN A 84 -17.97 -15.68 17.96
N LYS A 85 -18.02 -16.37 19.11
CA LYS A 85 -16.82 -16.89 19.76
C LYS A 85 -16.34 -18.15 19.03
N ILE A 86 -15.17 -18.08 18.41
CA ILE A 86 -14.49 -19.20 17.77
C ILE A 86 -13.24 -19.52 18.58
N GLU A 87 -13.13 -20.77 19.06
CA GLU A 87 -11.96 -21.26 19.81
C GLU A 87 -11.51 -20.35 20.97
N GLY A 88 -12.47 -19.78 21.70
CA GLY A 88 -12.15 -18.87 22.81
C GLY A 88 -12.08 -17.39 22.44
N ASN A 89 -11.87 -17.04 21.17
CA ASN A 89 -11.76 -15.65 20.71
C ASN A 89 -13.07 -15.18 20.06
N ARG A 90 -13.52 -13.98 20.44
CA ARG A 90 -14.73 -13.34 19.92
C ARG A 90 -14.43 -12.17 19.00
N VAL A 91 -13.16 -11.83 18.76
CA VAL A 91 -12.75 -10.70 17.95
C VAL A 91 -12.74 -11.07 16.47
N TRP A 92 -13.39 -10.23 15.69
CA TRP A 92 -13.46 -10.30 14.24
C TRP A 92 -12.97 -8.99 13.63
N TYR A 93 -12.42 -9.10 12.42
CA TYR A 93 -11.97 -7.97 11.62
C TYR A 93 -12.87 -7.73 10.43
N LYS A 94 -13.18 -6.46 10.18
CA LYS A 94 -13.73 -5.98 8.92
C LYS A 94 -12.57 -5.71 7.97
N LEU A 95 -12.53 -6.42 6.85
CA LEU A 95 -11.45 -6.31 5.85
C LEU A 95 -11.77 -5.27 4.77
N SER A 96 -10.73 -4.72 4.14
CA SER A 96 -10.86 -3.73 3.07
C SER A 96 -10.94 -4.34 1.67
N ASP A 97 -10.46 -5.57 1.46
CA ASP A 97 -10.33 -6.13 0.13
C ASP A 97 -11.66 -6.70 -0.39
N SER A 98 -12.11 -6.12 -1.52
CA SER A 98 -13.42 -6.32 -2.18
C SER A 98 -14.64 -5.98 -1.31
N SER A 99 -14.49 -4.91 -0.51
CA SER A 99 -15.54 -4.03 0.01
C SER A 99 -16.42 -4.56 1.14
N TYR A 100 -15.76 -5.06 2.20
CA TYR A 100 -16.25 -5.32 3.56
C TYR A 100 -16.82 -6.71 3.83
N VAL A 101 -15.88 -7.61 4.09
CA VAL A 101 -16.09 -8.97 4.59
C VAL A 101 -15.43 -9.15 5.95
N TRP A 102 -15.80 -10.22 6.67
CA TRP A 102 -15.32 -10.51 8.01
C TRP A 102 -14.38 -11.71 8.03
N SER A 103 -13.35 -11.63 8.88
CA SER A 103 -12.50 -12.76 9.24
C SER A 103 -12.17 -12.73 10.74
N SER A 104 -11.95 -13.90 11.34
CA SER A 104 -11.60 -14.01 12.76
C SER A 104 -10.15 -13.60 12.99
N GLU A 105 -9.89 -12.91 14.10
CA GLU A 105 -8.53 -12.56 14.52
C GLU A 105 -7.60 -13.77 14.65
N ARG A 106 -8.14 -14.95 14.98
CA ARG A 106 -7.34 -16.17 15.18
C ARG A 106 -6.60 -16.64 13.94
N HIS A 107 -7.09 -16.28 12.77
CA HIS A 107 -6.54 -16.75 11.51
C HIS A 107 -5.62 -15.73 10.84
N ILE A 108 -5.42 -14.59 11.48
CA ILE A 108 -4.77 -13.42 10.90
C ILE A 108 -3.72 -12.88 11.89
N VAL A 109 -2.52 -12.60 11.40
CA VAL A 109 -1.46 -11.91 12.15
C VAL A 109 -1.36 -10.48 11.66
N ARG A 110 -1.53 -9.52 12.56
CA ARG A 110 -1.44 -8.09 12.27
C ARG A 110 0.00 -7.63 12.10
N VAL A 111 0.18 -6.62 11.27
CA VAL A 111 1.42 -5.85 11.16
C VAL A 111 1.29 -4.59 12.03
N GLY A 112 2.33 -4.29 12.81
CA GLY A 112 2.35 -3.16 13.73
C GLY A 112 1.95 -3.50 15.17
N GLU A 113 2.33 -2.62 16.10
CA GLU A 113 2.08 -2.79 17.54
C GLU A 113 0.66 -2.36 17.93
N GLU A 114 0.12 -1.33 17.27
CA GLU A 114 -1.19 -0.80 17.59
C GLU A 114 -2.31 -1.70 17.03
N PRO A 115 -3.29 -2.09 17.86
CA PRO A 115 -4.41 -2.88 17.36
C PRO A 115 -5.38 -2.02 16.53
N PRO A 116 -6.11 -2.62 15.57
CA PRO A 116 -7.17 -1.96 14.85
C PRO A 116 -8.19 -1.35 15.80
N ARG A 117 -8.63 -0.13 15.50
CA ARG A 117 -9.70 0.53 16.23
C ARG A 117 -10.99 -0.31 16.24
N TRP A 118 -11.83 -0.07 17.23
CA TRP A 118 -13.15 -0.69 17.28
C TRP A 118 -14.05 -0.14 16.17
N CYS A 119 -14.86 -1.02 15.57
CA CYS A 119 -16.13 -0.65 14.96
C CYS A 119 -17.14 -0.49 16.11
#